data_AF-A0A5E4D7X3-F1
#
_entry.id   AF-A0A5E4D7X3-F1
#
_cell.length_a   1.000
_cell.length_b   1.000
_cell.length_c   1.000
_cell.angle_alpha   90.00
_cell.angle_beta   90.00
_cell.angle_gamma   90.00
#
_symmetry.space_group_name_H-M   'P 1'
#
loop_
_entity.id
_entity.type
_entity.pdbx_description
1 polymer ?
#
loop_
_entity_poly.entity_id
_entity_poly.type
_entity_poly.pdbx_seq_one_letter_code
_entity_poly.pdbx_strand_id
1 'polypeptide(L)'
;MSQDFLKFPTLCNQYYKLITFICEIFPEKIPQLPEDLFKSLMYSLELGMTSMSSEVCQLCLEALTPLAEQCAKAQETDSPLFLATRHFLKLVFDMLVLQKHNTEMTTAAGEAFYTLVCLHQAEYSELVETLLSSQQDPVIYQRLADAFNKLTASSTPPTLDQKQKMSFLKSLEEFMANVGGLLCVK
;
A
#
# COMPACT_ATOMS: atom_id res chain seq x y z
N MET A 1 17.59 -10.52 -3.81
CA MET A 1 17.26 -11.91 -3.43
C MET A 1 16.86 -12.69 -4.67
N SER A 2 17.43 -13.88 -4.87
CA SER A 2 17.44 -14.64 -6.13
C SER A 2 16.07 -15.25 -6.49
N GLN A 3 15.73 -15.21 -7.78
CA GLN A 3 14.53 -15.81 -8.39
C GLN A 3 14.35 -17.32 -8.12
N ASP A 4 15.34 -17.98 -7.50
CA ASP A 4 15.31 -19.41 -7.18
C ASP A 4 14.33 -19.78 -6.06
N PHE A 5 13.90 -18.85 -5.19
CA PHE A 5 12.87 -19.14 -4.19
C PHE A 5 11.47 -19.37 -4.79
N LEU A 6 11.21 -18.86 -6.01
CA LEU A 6 9.99 -19.19 -6.79
C LEU A 6 9.86 -20.68 -7.09
N LYS A 7 10.97 -21.45 -6.99
CA LYS A 7 10.98 -22.90 -7.20
C LYS A 7 10.41 -23.67 -6.01
N PHE A 8 10.27 -23.04 -4.84
CA PHE A 8 9.80 -23.68 -3.60
C PHE A 8 8.69 -22.86 -2.93
N PRO A 9 7.42 -23.03 -3.34
CA PRO A 9 6.30 -22.22 -2.85
C PRO A 9 6.11 -22.30 -1.33
N THR A 10 6.37 -23.45 -0.71
CA THR A 10 6.26 -23.63 0.75
C THR A 10 7.32 -22.83 1.50
N LEU A 11 8.55 -22.79 0.99
CA LEU A 11 9.65 -22.03 1.60
C LEU A 11 9.45 -20.54 1.44
N CYS A 12 8.97 -20.12 0.26
CA CYS A 12 8.57 -18.74 -0.01
C CYS A 12 7.51 -18.26 0.99
N ASN A 13 6.42 -19.01 1.14
CA ASN A 13 5.33 -18.66 2.05
C ASN A 13 5.80 -18.59 3.52
N GLN A 14 6.62 -19.55 3.97
CA GLN A 14 7.21 -19.52 5.32
C GLN A 14 8.15 -18.32 5.54
N TYR A 15 8.93 -17.94 4.53
CA TYR A 15 9.80 -16.77 4.58
C TYR A 15 8.98 -15.48 4.69
N TYR A 16 7.94 -15.31 3.85
CA TYR A 16 7.08 -14.13 3.89
C TYR A 16 6.29 -14.03 5.20
N LYS A 17 5.84 -15.15 5.75
CA LYS A 17 5.23 -15.19 7.10
C LYS A 17 6.20 -14.71 8.18
N LEU A 18 7.46 -15.18 8.12
CA LEU A 18 8.47 -14.79 9.10
C LEU A 18 8.78 -13.29 9.02
N ILE A 19 9.01 -12.74 7.83
CA ILE A 19 9.32 -11.31 7.69
C ILE A 19 8.14 -10.44 8.11
N THR A 20 6.91 -10.83 7.75
CA THR A 20 5.68 -10.13 8.13
C THR A 20 5.53 -10.10 9.64
N PHE A 21 5.73 -11.25 10.29
CA PHE A 21 5.71 -11.36 11.75
C PHE A 21 6.78 -10.49 12.44
N ILE A 22 7.97 -10.39 11.88
CA ILE A 22 9.02 -9.50 12.41
C ILE A 22 8.59 -8.02 12.28
N CYS A 23 8.00 -7.63 11.15
CA CYS A 23 7.48 -6.28 10.93
C CYS A 23 6.30 -5.95 11.87
N GLU A 24 5.44 -6.92 12.17
CA GLU A 24 4.31 -6.74 13.07
C GLU A 24 4.73 -6.64 14.53
N ILE A 25 5.64 -7.51 14.99
CA ILE A 25 6.02 -7.56 16.41
C ILE A 25 7.11 -6.54 16.75
N PHE A 26 8.06 -6.32 15.85
CA PHE A 26 9.22 -5.45 16.09
C PHE A 26 9.45 -4.42 14.98
N PRO A 27 8.45 -3.56 14.64
CA PRO A 27 8.63 -2.54 13.61
C PRO A 27 9.72 -1.53 13.99
N GLU A 28 9.94 -1.29 15.28
CA GLU A 28 10.97 -0.36 15.78
C GLU A 28 12.41 -0.79 15.45
N LYS A 29 12.63 -2.09 15.23
CA LYS A 29 13.96 -2.64 14.93
C LYS A 29 14.26 -2.66 13.44
N ILE A 30 13.25 -2.48 12.58
CA ILE A 30 13.40 -2.53 11.14
C ILE A 30 14.32 -1.40 10.62
N PRO A 31 14.18 -0.14 11.05
CA PRO A 31 15.12 0.94 10.68
C PRO A 31 16.53 0.73 11.24
N GLN A 32 16.68 -0.04 12.32
CA GLN A 32 17.97 -0.34 12.97
C GLN A 32 18.73 -1.47 12.28
N LEU A 33 18.12 -2.14 11.29
CA LEU A 33 18.78 -3.19 10.54
C LEU A 33 19.95 -2.63 9.71
N PRO A 34 20.99 -3.44 9.45
CA PRO A 34 22.04 -3.06 8.51
C PRO A 34 21.45 -2.71 7.15
N GLU A 35 22.01 -1.71 6.45
CA GLU A 35 21.48 -1.22 5.17
C GLU A 35 21.22 -2.34 4.15
N ASP A 36 22.13 -3.31 4.04
CA ASP A 36 22.00 -4.43 3.11
C ASP A 36 20.77 -5.30 3.43
N LEU A 37 20.54 -5.55 4.73
CA LEU A 37 19.43 -6.37 5.18
C LEU A 37 18.10 -5.61 5.05
N PHE A 38 18.10 -4.32 5.37
CA PHE A 38 16.96 -3.44 5.18
C PHE A 38 16.57 -3.36 3.69
N LYS A 39 17.52 -3.04 2.80
CA LYS A 39 17.28 -2.98 1.35
C LYS A 39 16.79 -4.32 0.82
N SER A 40 17.38 -5.42 1.29
CA SER A 40 16.93 -6.76 0.90
C SER A 40 15.51 -7.07 1.38
N LEU A 41 15.13 -6.63 2.58
CA LEU A 41 13.78 -6.82 3.12
C LEU A 41 12.75 -6.00 2.33
N MET A 42 13.03 -4.71 2.08
CA MET A 42 12.15 -3.85 1.29
C MET A 42 11.96 -4.39 -0.13
N TYR A 43 13.04 -4.84 -0.77
CA TYR A 43 12.97 -5.49 -2.08
C TYR A 43 12.16 -6.79 -2.07
N SER A 44 12.28 -7.60 -1.01
CA SER A 44 11.47 -8.81 -0.84
C SER A 44 9.98 -8.47 -0.74
N LEU A 45 9.60 -7.44 0.04
CA LEU A 45 8.21 -7.00 0.17
C LEU A 45 7.66 -6.49 -1.17
N GLU A 46 8.43 -5.66 -1.88
CA GLU A 46 8.08 -5.15 -3.21
C GLU A 46 7.85 -6.31 -4.21
N LEU A 47 8.79 -7.26 -4.27
CA LEU A 47 8.67 -8.42 -5.14
C LEU A 47 7.47 -9.32 -4.77
N GLY A 48 7.18 -9.42 -3.47
CA GLY A 48 6.04 -10.17 -2.93
C GLY A 48 4.70 -9.59 -3.37
N MET A 49 4.64 -8.26 -3.48
CA MET A 49 3.48 -7.52 -3.96
C MET A 49 3.30 -7.61 -5.48
N THR A 50 4.38 -7.56 -6.26
CA THR A 50 4.28 -7.46 -7.73
C THR A 50 4.28 -8.79 -8.47
N SER A 51 4.87 -9.85 -7.90
CA SER A 51 5.27 -11.03 -8.68
C SER A 51 4.98 -12.38 -8.02
N MET A 52 4.37 -12.40 -6.83
CA MET A 52 4.10 -13.63 -6.08
C MET A 52 2.59 -13.95 -6.01
N SER A 53 2.23 -14.96 -5.22
CA SER A 53 0.83 -15.36 -5.01
C SER A 53 0.05 -14.31 -4.21
N SER A 54 -1.28 -14.34 -4.34
CA SER A 54 -2.19 -13.47 -3.58
C SER A 54 -1.98 -13.55 -2.07
N GLU A 55 -1.65 -14.73 -1.53
CA GLU A 55 -1.34 -14.90 -0.10
C GLU A 55 -0.08 -14.13 0.32
N VAL A 56 0.97 -14.16 -0.51
CA VAL A 56 2.22 -13.44 -0.24
C VAL A 56 2.00 -11.93 -0.36
N CYS A 57 1.22 -11.50 -1.35
CA CYS A 57 0.84 -10.10 -1.50
C CYS A 57 0.10 -9.60 -0.25
N GLN A 58 -0.87 -10.37 0.25
CA GLN A 58 -1.59 -10.03 1.47
C GLN A 58 -0.66 -9.91 2.69
N LEU A 59 0.24 -10.87 2.90
CA LEU A 59 1.23 -10.82 3.98
C LEU A 59 2.12 -9.56 3.88
N CYS A 60 2.54 -9.19 2.67
CA CYS A 60 3.35 -7.97 2.48
C CYS A 60 2.55 -6.71 2.86
N LEU A 61 1.28 -6.62 2.44
CA LEU A 61 0.41 -5.49 2.77
C LEU A 61 0.12 -5.41 4.28
N GLU A 62 -0.09 -6.55 4.94
CA GLU A 62 -0.24 -6.63 6.39
C GLU A 62 1.02 -6.13 7.11
N ALA A 63 2.22 -6.48 6.62
CA ALA A 63 3.49 -6.00 7.16
C ALA A 63 3.68 -4.49 7.00
N LEU A 64 3.08 -3.88 5.98
CA LEU A 64 3.26 -2.45 5.65
C LEU A 64 2.55 -1.52 6.64
N THR A 65 1.38 -1.91 7.14
CA THR A 65 0.61 -1.13 8.11
C THR A 65 1.40 -0.79 9.39
N PRO A 66 1.97 -1.76 10.14
CA PRO A 66 2.75 -1.48 11.35
C PRO A 66 4.05 -0.73 11.06
N LEU A 67 4.65 -0.91 9.88
CA LEU A 67 5.83 -0.14 9.44
C LEU A 67 5.48 1.34 9.24
N ALA A 68 4.37 1.63 8.56
CA ALA A 68 3.91 3.00 8.34
C ALA A 68 3.50 3.67 9.66
N GLU A 69 2.81 2.95 10.55
CA GLU A 69 2.49 3.43 11.90
C GLU A 69 3.75 3.73 12.71
N GLN A 70 4.78 2.90 12.61
CA GLN A 70 6.05 3.14 13.27
C GLN A 70 6.75 4.39 12.74
N CYS A 71 6.75 4.60 11.42
CA CYS A 71 7.23 5.86 10.84
C CYS A 71 6.47 7.07 11.38
N ALA A 72 5.14 6.98 11.45
CA ALA A 72 4.30 8.04 11.98
C ALA A 72 4.62 8.34 13.46
N LYS A 73 4.87 7.30 14.28
CA LYS A 73 5.26 7.44 15.70
C LYS A 73 6.66 8.01 15.87
N ALA A 74 7.62 7.59 15.04
CA ALA A 74 9.00 8.04 15.12
C ALA A 74 9.16 9.52 14.71
N GLN A 75 8.22 10.08 13.92
CA GLN A 75 8.29 11.43 13.34
C GLN A 75 9.59 11.72 12.56
N GLU A 76 10.33 10.67 12.18
CA GLU A 76 11.58 10.78 11.44
C GLU A 76 11.29 10.86 9.93
N THR A 77 11.31 12.08 9.41
CA THR A 77 11.04 12.42 8.01
C THR A 77 12.18 12.11 7.05
N ASP A 78 13.36 11.70 7.55
CA ASP A 78 14.54 11.36 6.73
C ASP A 78 15.05 9.94 7.00
N SER A 79 14.23 9.09 7.64
CA SER A 79 14.60 7.70 7.88
C SER A 79 14.54 6.89 6.57
N PRO A 80 15.40 5.86 6.40
CA PRO A 80 15.33 4.97 5.23
C PRO A 80 13.97 4.27 5.12
N LEU A 81 13.27 4.08 6.25
CA LEU A 81 11.91 3.55 6.29
C LEU A 81 10.87 4.55 5.76
N PHE A 82 11.04 5.86 6.02
CA PHE A 82 10.18 6.90 5.45
C PHE A 82 10.29 6.95 3.93
N LEU A 83 11.52 6.87 3.39
CA LEU A 83 11.74 6.80 1.93
C LEU A 83 11.15 5.53 1.32
N ALA A 84 11.30 4.38 2.00
CA ALA A 84 10.72 3.12 1.54
C ALA A 84 9.18 3.14 1.56
N THR A 85 8.56 3.66 2.62
CA THR A 85 7.09 3.79 2.71
C THR A 85 6.52 4.71 1.63
N ARG A 86 7.24 5.77 1.25
CA ARG A 86 6.92 6.60 0.08
C ARG A 86 6.87 5.79 -1.21
N HIS A 87 7.88 4.93 -1.44
CA HIS A 87 7.91 4.05 -2.61
C HIS A 87 6.72 3.08 -2.60
N PHE A 88 6.44 2.48 -1.44
CA PHE A 88 5.30 1.57 -1.30
C PHE A 88 3.95 2.26 -1.47
N LEU A 89 3.79 3.53 -1.10
CA LEU A 89 2.55 4.27 -1.36
C LEU A 89 2.21 4.23 -2.86
N LYS A 90 3.20 4.52 -3.72
CA LYS A 90 3.02 4.47 -5.18
C LYS A 90 2.65 3.06 -5.63
N LEU A 91 3.33 2.06 -5.09
CA LEU A 91 3.14 0.67 -5.47
C LEU A 91 1.77 0.13 -5.06
N VAL A 92 1.32 0.43 -3.84
CA VAL A 92 -0.03 0.09 -3.35
C VAL A 92 -1.09 0.87 -4.11
N PHE A 93 -0.85 2.14 -4.43
CA PHE A 93 -1.76 2.95 -5.25
C PHE A 93 -1.94 2.33 -6.64
N ASP A 94 -0.84 2.03 -7.34
CA ASP A 94 -0.89 1.41 -8.66
C ASP A 94 -1.55 0.03 -8.61
N MET A 95 -1.28 -0.74 -7.56
CA MET A 95 -1.93 -2.03 -7.31
C MET A 95 -3.45 -1.87 -7.16
N LEU A 96 -3.92 -0.97 -6.30
CA LEU A 96 -5.35 -0.75 -6.06
C LEU A 96 -6.08 -0.14 -7.26
N VAL A 97 -5.41 0.73 -8.01
CA VAL A 97 -6.02 1.48 -9.12
C VAL A 97 -5.92 0.72 -10.45
N LEU A 98 -4.77 0.11 -10.78
CA LEU A 98 -4.54 -0.56 -12.06
C LEU A 98 -4.81 -2.07 -12.03
N GLN A 99 -4.70 -2.76 -10.90
CA GLN A 99 -4.87 -4.21 -10.85
C GLN A 99 -6.23 -4.63 -10.29
N LYS A 100 -6.83 -5.63 -10.95
CA LYS A 100 -8.14 -6.20 -10.58
C LYS A 100 -7.95 -7.20 -9.44
N HIS A 101 -8.02 -6.73 -8.20
CA HIS A 101 -7.81 -7.58 -7.03
C HIS A 101 -9.05 -8.31 -6.53
N ASN A 102 -8.81 -9.42 -5.82
CA ASN A 102 -9.82 -10.15 -5.05
C ASN A 102 -10.29 -9.31 -3.86
N THR A 103 -11.58 -9.39 -3.56
CA THR A 103 -12.26 -8.64 -2.48
C THR A 103 -11.63 -8.84 -1.10
N GLU A 104 -10.99 -9.98 -0.84
CA GLU A 104 -10.30 -10.27 0.44
C GLU A 104 -8.97 -9.52 0.57
N MET A 105 -8.30 -9.23 -0.55
CA MET A 105 -7.04 -8.48 -0.57
C MET A 105 -7.26 -6.99 -0.33
N THR A 106 -8.47 -6.50 -0.63
CA THR A 106 -8.91 -5.12 -0.44
C THR A 106 -8.75 -4.63 0.97
N THR A 107 -9.02 -5.46 1.98
CA THR A 107 -8.98 -5.02 3.38
C THR A 107 -7.54 -4.70 3.78
N ALA A 108 -6.63 -5.67 3.72
CA ALA A 108 -5.22 -5.46 4.06
C ALA A 108 -4.58 -4.36 3.20
N ALA A 109 -4.87 -4.35 1.90
CA ALA A 109 -4.38 -3.30 0.99
C ALA A 109 -4.91 -1.91 1.37
N GLY A 110 -6.20 -1.80 1.70
CA GLY A 110 -6.82 -0.55 2.09
C GLY A 110 -6.33 -0.05 3.44
N GLU A 111 -6.02 -0.95 4.38
CA GLU A 111 -5.44 -0.58 5.68
C GLU A 111 -4.02 -0.03 5.53
N ALA A 112 -3.19 -0.74 4.76
CA ALA A 112 -1.85 -0.28 4.42
C ALA A 112 -1.90 1.04 3.65
N PHE A 113 -2.78 1.14 2.65
CA PHE A 113 -2.94 2.35 1.87
C PHE A 113 -3.38 3.54 2.71
N TYR A 114 -4.34 3.35 3.62
CA TYR A 114 -4.79 4.39 4.54
C TYR A 114 -3.61 4.95 5.35
N THR A 115 -2.84 4.06 6.01
CA THR A 115 -1.72 4.48 6.85
C THR A 115 -0.61 5.19 6.04
N LEU A 116 -0.35 4.75 4.81
CA LEU A 116 0.59 5.39 3.90
C LEU A 116 0.10 6.75 3.40
N VAL A 117 -1.19 6.91 3.09
CA VAL A 117 -1.80 8.19 2.71
C VAL A 117 -1.74 9.19 3.88
N CYS A 118 -2.01 8.73 5.10
CA CYS A 118 -1.87 9.55 6.30
C CYS A 118 -0.42 10.05 6.48
N LEU A 119 0.56 9.21 6.18
CA LEU A 119 1.99 9.50 6.33
C LEU A 119 2.51 10.44 5.22
N HIS A 120 2.10 10.22 3.97
CA HIS A 120 2.64 10.88 2.77
C HIS A 120 1.57 11.62 1.97
N GLN A 121 0.84 12.52 2.63
CA GLN A 121 -0.30 13.24 2.00
C GLN A 121 0.08 14.01 0.74
N ALA A 122 1.20 14.72 0.75
CA ALA A 122 1.65 15.52 -0.39
C ALA A 122 1.89 14.64 -1.64
N GLU A 123 2.47 13.46 -1.43
CA GLU A 123 2.79 12.52 -2.50
C GLU A 123 1.54 11.82 -3.02
N TYR A 124 0.60 11.49 -2.13
CA TYR A 124 -0.71 10.99 -2.54
C TYR A 124 -1.44 12.02 -3.42
N SER A 125 -1.46 13.29 -3.04
CA SER A 125 -2.07 14.35 -3.87
C SER A 125 -1.40 14.44 -5.24
N GLU A 126 -0.06 14.39 -5.30
CA GLU A 126 0.68 14.40 -6.56
C GLU A 126 0.36 13.19 -7.45
N LEU A 127 0.22 11.99 -6.86
CA LEU A 127 -0.18 10.78 -7.58
C LEU A 127 -1.60 10.88 -8.14
N VAL A 128 -2.54 11.39 -7.34
CA VAL A 128 -3.93 11.61 -7.78
C VAL A 128 -3.98 12.62 -8.92
N GLU A 129 -3.30 13.75 -8.80
CA GLU A 129 -3.23 14.75 -9.87
C GLU A 129 -2.57 14.21 -11.15
N THR A 130 -1.50 13.44 -11.00
CA THR A 130 -0.83 12.76 -12.13
C THR A 130 -1.77 11.76 -12.81
N LEU A 131 -2.51 10.97 -12.03
CA LEU A 131 -3.47 10.01 -12.57
C LEU A 131 -4.62 10.73 -13.28
N LEU A 132 -5.16 11.79 -12.68
CA LEU A 132 -6.24 12.58 -13.25
C LEU A 132 -5.80 13.28 -14.55
N SER A 133 -4.61 13.89 -14.58
CA SER A 133 -4.07 14.54 -15.77
C SER A 133 -3.72 13.55 -16.89
N SER A 134 -3.43 12.30 -16.56
CA SER A 134 -3.22 11.23 -17.56
C SER A 134 -4.51 10.78 -18.27
N GLN A 135 -5.69 11.09 -17.71
CA GLN A 135 -6.96 10.70 -18.32
C GLN A 135 -7.34 11.62 -19.47
N GLN A 136 -7.53 11.04 -20.66
CA GLN A 136 -8.00 11.78 -21.84
C GLN A 136 -9.53 11.89 -21.90
N ASP A 137 -10.25 10.98 -21.24
CA ASP A 137 -11.71 10.96 -21.23
C ASP A 137 -12.25 11.84 -20.08
N PRO A 138 -12.99 12.93 -20.39
CA PRO A 138 -13.54 13.82 -19.37
C PRO A 138 -14.55 13.14 -18.44
N VAL A 139 -15.21 12.06 -18.88
CA VAL A 139 -16.15 11.28 -18.06
C VAL A 139 -15.39 10.43 -17.03
N ILE A 140 -14.30 9.80 -17.44
CA ILE A 140 -13.42 9.02 -16.55
C ILE A 140 -12.73 9.96 -15.55
N TYR A 141 -12.25 11.12 -16.03
CA TYR A 141 -11.69 12.18 -15.19
C TYR A 141 -12.67 12.60 -14.08
N GLN A 142 -13.90 12.98 -14.43
CA GLN A 142 -14.89 13.42 -13.43
C GLN A 142 -15.20 12.33 -12.41
N ARG A 143 -15.38 11.08 -12.87
CA ARG A 143 -15.65 9.96 -11.96
C ARG A 143 -14.49 9.68 -11.01
N LEU A 144 -13.26 9.70 -11.51
CA LEU A 144 -12.07 9.53 -10.67
C LEU A 144 -11.92 10.70 -9.69
N ALA A 145 -12.12 11.94 -10.14
CA ALA A 145 -12.04 13.11 -9.29
C ALA A 145 -13.09 13.07 -8.18
N ASP A 146 -14.34 12.70 -8.48
CA ASP A 146 -15.40 12.52 -7.49
C ASP A 146 -15.09 11.39 -6.52
N ALA A 147 -14.55 10.28 -7.01
CA ALA A 147 -14.20 9.12 -6.19
C ALA A 147 -13.03 9.45 -5.24
N PHE A 148 -11.97 10.12 -5.74
CA PHE A 148 -10.87 10.61 -4.90
C PHE A 148 -11.31 11.68 -3.93
N ASN A 149 -12.20 12.60 -4.32
CA ASN A 149 -12.76 13.59 -3.42
C ASN A 149 -13.53 12.94 -2.26
N LYS A 150 -14.34 11.91 -2.53
CA LYS A 150 -15.00 11.13 -1.47
C LYS A 150 -14.01 10.41 -0.55
N LEU A 151 -13.00 9.80 -1.14
CA LEU A 151 -11.95 9.05 -0.43
C LEU A 151 -11.14 9.99 0.48
N THR A 152 -10.84 11.20 0.01
CA THR A 152 -10.13 12.25 0.76
C THR A 152 -11.02 12.93 1.80
N ALA A 153 -12.30 13.13 1.51
CA ALA A 153 -13.26 13.72 2.46
C ALA A 153 -13.47 12.85 3.72
N SER A 154 -13.36 11.53 3.59
CA SER A 154 -13.43 10.61 4.72
C SER A 154 -12.18 10.62 5.61
N SER A 155 -11.09 11.21 5.14
CA SER A 155 -9.76 11.16 5.74
C SER A 155 -9.24 12.53 6.15
N THR A 156 -10.08 13.56 6.31
CA THR A 156 -9.63 14.88 6.81
C THR A 156 -10.21 15.25 8.18
N PRO A 157 -9.37 15.53 9.20
CA PRO A 157 -7.93 15.26 9.25
C PRO A 157 -7.67 13.75 9.36
N PRO A 158 -6.62 13.21 8.73
CA PRO A 158 -6.34 11.78 8.77
C PRO A 158 -5.72 11.48 10.13
N THR A 159 -6.53 10.98 11.05
CA THR A 159 -6.04 10.43 12.31
C THR A 159 -5.90 8.92 12.14
N LEU A 160 -4.96 8.30 12.86
CA LEU A 160 -4.88 6.84 13.00
C LEU A 160 -6.05 6.30 13.86
N ASP A 161 -7.27 6.83 13.65
CA ASP A 161 -8.50 6.41 14.31
C ASP A 161 -9.11 5.21 13.58
N GLN A 162 -9.42 4.16 14.33
CA GLN A 162 -10.04 2.94 13.80
C GLN A 162 -11.39 3.22 13.12
N LYS A 163 -12.10 4.27 13.56
CA LYS A 163 -13.37 4.69 12.98
C LYS A 163 -13.21 5.35 11.61
N GLN A 164 -12.20 6.22 11.44
CA GLN A 164 -11.88 6.81 10.14
C GLN A 164 -11.35 5.76 9.18
N LYS A 165 -10.48 4.86 9.66
CA LYS A 165 -9.99 3.69 8.92
C LYS A 165 -11.13 2.85 8.35
N MET A 166 -12.13 2.48 9.15
CA MET A 166 -13.31 1.74 8.65
C MET A 166 -14.13 2.54 7.62
N SER A 167 -14.26 3.86 7.80
CA SER A 167 -14.97 4.72 6.83
C SER A 167 -14.21 4.82 5.51
N PHE A 168 -12.89 4.91 5.58
CA PHE A 168 -12.00 4.96 4.42
C PHE A 168 -12.02 3.64 3.66
N LEU A 169 -11.93 2.50 4.35
CA LEU A 169 -12.02 1.18 3.73
C LEU A 169 -13.33 1.00 2.94
N LYS A 170 -14.47 1.40 3.52
CA LYS A 170 -15.76 1.38 2.81
C LYS A 170 -15.74 2.29 1.58
N SER A 171 -15.19 3.49 1.71
CA SER A 171 -15.06 4.45 0.61
C SER A 171 -14.13 3.92 -0.49
N LEU A 172 -13.10 3.17 -0.11
CA LEU A 172 -12.13 2.53 -1.00
C LEU A 172 -12.73 1.32 -1.71
N GLU A 173 -13.55 0.52 -1.04
CA GLU A 173 -14.34 -0.55 -1.67
C GLU A 173 -15.30 0.03 -2.72
N GLU A 174 -16.03 1.09 -2.37
CA GLU A 174 -16.88 1.82 -3.32
C GLU A 174 -16.07 2.42 -4.48
N PHE A 175 -14.89 3.00 -4.19
CA PHE A 175 -13.97 3.50 -5.19
C PHE A 175 -13.58 2.39 -6.16
N MET A 176 -13.11 1.24 -5.68
CA MET A 176 -12.68 0.14 -6.55
C MET A 176 -13.84 -0.48 -7.33
N ALA A 177 -15.03 -0.55 -6.75
CA ALA A 177 -16.22 -1.01 -7.47
C ALA A 177 -16.58 -0.05 -8.64
N ASN A 178 -16.43 1.26 -8.43
CA ASN A 178 -16.73 2.28 -9.44
C ASN A 178 -15.61 2.48 -10.47
N VAL A 179 -14.35 2.41 -10.04
CA VAL A 179 -13.14 2.73 -10.80
C VAL A 179 -12.53 1.51 -11.47
N GLY A 180 -12.57 0.34 -10.80
CA GLY A 180 -12.10 -0.92 -11.38
C GLY A 180 -12.86 -1.31 -12.64
N GLY A 181 -14.14 -0.90 -12.76
CA GLY A 181 -14.92 -1.04 -13.99
C GLY A 181 -14.58 -0.05 -15.10
N LEU A 182 -13.95 1.09 -14.78
CA LEU A 182 -13.59 2.14 -15.74
C LEU A 182 -12.19 1.92 -16.35
N LEU A 183 -11.22 1.49 -15.53
CA LEU A 183 -9.84 1.28 -15.96
C LEU A 183 -9.61 -0.07 -16.65
N CYS A 184 -10.48 -1.05 -16.44
CA CYS A 184 -10.46 -2.34 -17.15
C CYS A 184 -11.03 -2.28 -18.58
N VAL A 185 -11.51 -1.13 -19.03
CA VAL A 185 -11.98 -0.94 -20.41
C VAL A 185 -10.82 -0.43 -21.25
N LYS A 186 -9.88 -1.31 -21.55
CA LYS A 186 -8.86 -1.07 -22.58
C LYS A 186 -8.63 -2.35 -23.38
#